data_AF-A0A3E4JGQ0-F1
#
_entry.id   AF-A0A3E4JGQ0-F1
#
_cell.length_a   1.000
_cell.length_b   1.000
_cell.length_c   1.000
_cell.angle_alpha   90.00
_cell.angle_beta   90.00
_cell.angle_gamma   90.00
#
_symmetry.space_group_name_H-M   'P 1'
#
loop_
_entity.id
_entity.type
_entity.pdbx_description
1 polymer ?
#
loop_
_entity_poly.entity_id
_entity_poly.type
_entity_poly.pdbx_seq_one_letter_code
_entity_poly.pdbx_strand_id
1 'polypeptide(L)' 'MDAQDVCMALGISKRSLQNYREKGLVPYSNIGGKFFYKEADIQKILEDGLVKNGR' A
#
# COMPACT_ATOMS: atom_id res chain seq x y z
N MET A 1 7.22 -2.65 -6.41
CA MET A 1 5.98 -2.01 -6.85
C MET A 1 6.06 -0.51 -6.62
N ASP A 2 5.62 0.26 -7.60
CA ASP A 2 5.42 1.70 -7.44
C ASP A 2 4.04 1.98 -6.83
N ALA A 3 3.80 3.22 -6.40
CA ALA A 3 2.53 3.61 -5.77
C ALA A 3 1.29 3.30 -6.64
N GLN A 4 1.44 3.31 -7.97
CA GLN A 4 0.36 2.99 -8.89
C GLN A 4 0.01 1.50 -8.88
N ASP A 5 1.00 0.61 -8.93
CA ASP A 5 0.77 -0.83 -8.83
C ASP A 5 0.11 -1.20 -7.50
N VAL A 6 0.55 -0.56 -6.42
CA VAL A 6 -0.04 -0.78 -5.09
C VAL A 6 -1.48 -0.32 -5.03
N CYS A 7 -1.80 0.84 -5.60
CA CYS A 7 -3.18 1.31 -5.72
C CYS A 7 -4.06 0.30 -6.48
N MET A 8 -3.53 -0.28 -7.56
CA MET A 8 -4.24 -1.25 -8.39
C MET A 8 -4.42 -2.60 -7.68
N ALA A 9 -3.37 -3.10 -7.02
CA ALA A 9 -3.38 -4.35 -6.27
C ALA A 9 -4.31 -4.31 -5.06
N LEU A 10 -4.30 -3.20 -4.31
CA LEU A 10 -5.18 -2.99 -3.16
C LEU A 10 -6.59 -2.54 -3.56
N GLY A 11 -6.81 -2.15 -4.82
CA GLY A 11 -8.09 -1.61 -5.30
C GLY A 11 -8.45 -0.26 -4.64
N ILE A 12 -7.45 0.57 -4.36
CA ILE A 12 -7.62 1.82 -3.61
C ILE A 12 -7.15 3.04 -4.40
N SER A 13 -7.70 4.19 -4.05
CA SER A 13 -7.26 5.47 -4.62
C SER A 13 -5.95 5.95 -4.01
N LYS A 14 -5.22 6.83 -4.73
CA LYS A 14 -3.99 7.48 -4.22
C LYS A 14 -4.19 8.15 -2.85
N ARG A 15 -5.37 8.73 -2.60
CA ARG A 15 -5.74 9.33 -1.31
C ARG A 15 -5.78 8.28 -0.19
N SER A 16 -6.34 7.10 -0.45
CA SER A 16 -6.36 6.00 0.52
C SER A 16 -4.95 5.47 0.75
N LEU A 17 -4.14 5.33 -0.31
CA LEU A 17 -2.74 4.90 -0.19
C LEU A 17 -1.91 5.87 0.66
N GLN A 18 -2.09 7.19 0.48
CA GLN A 18 -1.48 8.19 1.36
C GLN A 18 -1.90 7.99 2.80
N ASN A 19 -3.21 7.86 3.05
CA ASN A 19 -3.76 7.68 4.40
C ASN A 19 -3.23 6.39 5.06
N TYR A 20 -3.09 5.30 4.31
CA TYR A 20 -2.50 4.06 4.80
C TYR A 20 -1.01 4.19 5.09
N ARG A 21 -0.27 4.94 4.27
CA ARG A 21 1.14 5.23 4.53
C ARG A 21 1.31 6.06 5.80
N GLU A 22 0.46 7.07 6.00
CA GLU A 22 0.44 7.92 7.20
C GLU A 22 0.03 7.14 8.45
N LYS A 23 -0.92 6.22 8.31
CA LYS A 23 -1.33 5.31 9.40
C LYS A 23 -0.36 4.15 9.66
N GLY A 24 0.68 3.99 8.83
CA GLY A 24 1.61 2.86 8.93
C GLY A 24 1.02 1.50 8.53
N LEU A 25 -0.13 1.49 7.84
CA LEU A 25 -0.83 0.29 7.38
C LEU A 25 -0.17 -0.32 6.14
N VAL A 26 0.46 0.50 5.30
CA VAL A 26 1.22 0.04 4.13
C VAL A 26 2.71 0.30 4.38
N PRO A 27 3.52 -0.77 4.60
CA PRO A 27 4.97 -0.67 4.68
C PRO A 27 5.50 -0.14 3.35
N TYR A 28 6.36 0.86 3.45
CA TYR A 28 7.09 1.40 2.32
C TYR A 28 8.58 1.41 2.65
N SER A 29 9.40 1.19 1.65
CA SER A 29 10.85 1.33 1.71
C SER A 29 11.24 2.57 0.92
N ASN A 30 11.90 3.53 1.56
CA ASN A 30 12.51 4.64 0.82
C ASN A 30 13.94 4.26 0.46
N ILE A 31 14.22 4.09 -0.83
CA ILE A 31 15.56 3.77 -1.33
C ILE A 31 15.93 4.89 -2.29
N GLY A 32 16.91 5.72 -1.90
CA GLY A 32 17.40 6.82 -2.74
C GLY A 32 16.32 7.86 -3.10
N GLY A 33 15.38 8.14 -2.20
CA GLY A 33 14.30 9.10 -2.44
C GLY A 33 13.08 8.53 -3.18
N LYS A 34 13.13 7.27 -3.62
CA LYS A 34 11.99 6.58 -4.24
C LYS A 34 11.28 5.69 -3.22
N PHE A 35 9.95 5.71 -3.25
CA PHE A 35 9.10 4.85 -2.43
C PHE A 35 8.87 3.52 -3.15
N PHE A 36 9.43 2.46 -2.59
CA PHE A 36 9.26 1.09 -3.04
C PHE A 36 8.34 0.33 -2.09
N TYR A 37 7.46 -0.46 -2.68
CA TYR A 37 6.59 -1.37 -1.96
C TYR A 37 6.93 -2.80 -2.37
N LYS A 38 7.02 -3.70 -1.39
CA LYS A 38 7.26 -5.12 -1.63
C LYS A 38 5.92 -5.82 -1.85
N GLU A 39 5.84 -6.65 -2.88
CA GLU A 39 4.65 -7.47 -3.13
C GLU A 39 4.28 -8.33 -1.93
N ALA A 40 5.25 -8.93 -1.24
CA ALA A 40 5.01 -9.72 -0.04
C ALA A 40 4.29 -8.91 1.07
N ASP A 41 4.67 -7.65 1.26
CA ASP A 41 4.01 -6.77 2.24
C ASP A 41 2.59 -6.42 1.77
N ILE A 42 2.41 -6.08 0.49
CA ILE A 42 1.09 -5.78 -0.08
C ILE A 42 0.14 -6.97 0.01
N GLN A 43 0.62 -8.16 -0.36
CA GLN A 43 -0.15 -9.40 -0.28
C GLN A 43 -0.53 -9.72 1.16
N LYS A 44 0.39 -9.52 2.11
CA LYS A 44 0.11 -9.71 3.54
C LYS A 44 -0.96 -8.76 4.04
N ILE A 45 -0.97 -7.50 3.60
CA ILE A 45 -2.02 -6.52 3.95
C ILE A 45 -3.39 -6.92 3.39
N LEU A 46 -3.40 -7.42 2.15
CA LEU A 46 -4.61 -7.96 1.50
C LEU A 46 -5.16 -9.15 2.29
N GLU A 47 -4.28 -10.04 2.74
CA GLU A 47 -4.61 -11.25 3.47
C GLU A 47 -5.06 -10.96 4.90
N ASP A 48 -4.36 -10.05 5.59
CA ASP A 48 -4.67 -9.58 6.95
C ASP A 48 -5.94 -8.68 6.95
N GLY A 49 -6.38 -8.22 5.77
CA GLY A 49 -7.58 -7.41 5.60
C GLY A 49 -7.46 -5.99 6.18
N LEU A 50 -6.22 -5.53 6.42
CA LEU A 50 -5.88 -4.20 6.95
C LEU A 50 -6.31 -3.07 6.00
N VAL A 51 -6.44 -3.39 4.71
CA VAL A 51 -6.91 -2.49 3.67
C VAL A 51 -8.20 -3.07 3.07
N LYS A 52 -9.32 -2.83 3.74
CA LYS A 52 -10.66 -3.01 3.19
C LYS A 52 -11.22 -1.64 2.83
N ASN A 53 -11.33 -1.35 1.53
CA ASN A 53 -12.21 -0.28 1.08
C ASN A 53 -13.64 -0.80 1.32
N GLY A 54 -14.41 -0.06 2.13
CA GLY A 54 -15.65 -0.53 2.75
C GLY A 54 -16.61 -1.22 1.77
N ARG A 55 -17.14 -2.36 2.21
CA ARG A 55 -18.55 -2.69 1.95
C ARG A 55 -19.38 -2.05 3.04
#